data_AF-A0A7Y5XSI2-F1
#
_entry.id   AF-A0A7Y5XSI2-F1
#
_cell.length_a   1.000
_cell.length_b   1.000
_cell.length_c   1.000
_cell.angle_alpha   90.00
_cell.angle_beta   90.00
_cell.angle_gamma   90.00
#
_symmetry.space_group_name_H-M   'P 1'
#
loop_
_entity.id
_entity.type
_entity.pdbx_description
1 polymer ?
#
loop_
_entity_poly.entity_id
_entity_poly.type
_entity_poly.pdbx_seq_one_letter_code
_entity_poly.pdbx_strand_id
1 'polypeptide(L)'
;MPSTEQSLSFFDSSSTDPGFTIALRGYDRHQVNEHLQRLTTELSSTNTARVEAEQRLQDAQSRLRNVEQQMHNLQQQVKSQTKQIEENARPTLSGLGTRVEQILRLAEEQANEHSLEAEKKAEETISAARLQSRELTEKARAEASSLKSAAEREAAAAKEAAERDASDVRAEVVREVEEMRANTERETRQLRTSTDHEVAELKARVHREVAQLQATVEREATQMRASAKKETDQLRNKVKGETDQLRAQVRAETDQLRAEVTLEAEGKRAEATKILTEAKVKRDRELEELELTLAERHEKAEQQESERHEKAVAETQKLVADAEARARTAESRAREVESSSEAKRKAADAQAKDIVEKARALAEKTVSEAKGEAEQLISEAKANADTTTTAAKRQVADLTKQRDAITSQLGQLKEMLGGLVGGGAAAAAKANIDDLAKAGSNGSKS
;
A
#
# COMPACT_ATOMS: atom_id res chain seq x y z
N MET A 1 17.14 -179.57 -62.63
CA MET A 1 15.98 -180.32 -62.09
C MET A 1 15.39 -179.51 -60.95
N PRO A 2 14.06 -179.34 -60.87
CA PRO A 2 13.04 -179.93 -61.74
C PRO A 2 12.77 -179.10 -63.01
N SER A 3 11.95 -179.66 -63.90
CA SER A 3 11.47 -179.07 -65.15
C SER A 3 9.95 -179.22 -65.21
N THR A 4 9.24 -178.20 -65.69
CA THR A 4 7.85 -178.27 -66.20
C THR A 4 7.68 -177.03 -67.08
N GLU A 5 7.74 -177.08 -68.41
CA GLU A 5 6.85 -177.74 -69.38
C GLU A 5 5.40 -177.23 -69.37
N GLN A 6 5.08 -176.52 -70.46
CA GLN A 6 3.87 -176.67 -71.32
C GLN A 6 2.51 -176.21 -70.74
N SER A 7 1.55 -175.70 -71.53
CA SER A 7 1.46 -175.45 -72.99
C SER A 7 0.49 -174.28 -73.29
N LEU A 8 0.68 -173.61 -74.44
CA LEU A 8 -0.22 -172.56 -74.94
C LEU A 8 -1.23 -173.14 -75.94
N SER A 9 -2.51 -173.18 -75.56
CA SER A 9 -3.62 -173.54 -76.46
C SER A 9 -3.95 -172.37 -77.41
N PHE A 10 -3.23 -172.26 -78.53
CA PHE A 10 -3.33 -171.12 -79.46
C PHE A 10 -4.09 -171.42 -80.77
N PHE A 11 -4.31 -172.70 -81.11
CA PHE A 11 -4.91 -173.08 -82.40
C PHE A 11 -6.43 -173.31 -82.34
N ASP A 12 -7.19 -172.25 -82.08
CA ASP A 12 -8.63 -172.21 -82.43
C ASP A 12 -9.06 -170.79 -82.83
N SER A 13 -8.66 -170.37 -84.04
CA SER A 13 -9.04 -169.08 -84.64
C SER A 13 -8.80 -169.05 -86.16
N SER A 14 -9.52 -169.88 -86.94
CA SER A 14 -9.59 -169.69 -88.40
C SER A 14 -10.82 -170.34 -89.03
N SER A 15 -11.91 -169.58 -89.15
CA SER A 15 -12.94 -169.71 -90.22
C SER A 15 -13.92 -168.52 -90.20
N THR A 16 -13.39 -167.29 -90.27
CA THR A 16 -14.22 -166.10 -90.51
C THR A 16 -14.04 -165.68 -91.96
N ASP A 17 -14.96 -166.12 -92.83
CA ASP A 17 -15.00 -165.74 -94.24
C ASP A 17 -15.27 -164.23 -94.35
N PRO A 18 -14.38 -163.42 -94.96
CA PRO A 18 -14.42 -161.95 -94.84
C PRO A 18 -15.56 -161.22 -95.57
N GLY A 19 -16.57 -161.93 -96.09
CA GLY A 19 -17.89 -161.38 -96.37
C GLY A 19 -17.94 -160.21 -97.38
N PHE A 20 -17.07 -160.25 -98.41
CA PHE A 20 -17.02 -159.19 -99.42
C PHE A 20 -18.34 -159.09 -100.21
N THR A 21 -18.86 -157.87 -100.36
CA THR A 21 -20.08 -157.63 -101.15
C THR A 21 -19.83 -157.82 -102.65
N ILE A 22 -20.80 -158.40 -103.37
CA ILE A 22 -20.68 -158.72 -104.80
C ILE A 22 -21.39 -157.64 -105.63
N ALA A 23 -20.62 -156.88 -106.40
CA ALA A 23 -21.11 -155.98 -107.43
C ALA A 23 -21.34 -156.75 -108.76
N LEU A 24 -21.98 -156.10 -109.74
CA LEU A 24 -22.47 -156.69 -111.00
C LEU A 24 -21.42 -157.38 -111.90
N ARG A 25 -20.14 -157.39 -111.51
CA ARG A 25 -19.05 -158.08 -112.21
C ARG A 25 -17.89 -158.55 -111.30
N GLY A 26 -18.14 -158.73 -109.99
CA GLY A 26 -17.13 -159.16 -109.00
C GLY A 26 -17.27 -158.46 -107.64
N TYR A 27 -16.36 -158.75 -106.71
CA TYR A 27 -16.38 -158.15 -105.36
C TYR A 27 -16.14 -156.62 -105.36
N ASP A 28 -16.65 -155.93 -104.34
CA ASP A 28 -16.41 -154.49 -104.14
C ASP A 28 -14.92 -154.19 -103.92
N ARG A 29 -14.36 -153.48 -104.90
CA ARG A 29 -12.96 -153.06 -104.94
C ARG A 29 -12.54 -152.23 -103.72
N HIS A 30 -13.44 -151.48 -103.08
CA HIS A 30 -13.05 -150.69 -101.90
C HIS A 30 -12.92 -151.55 -100.64
N GLN A 31 -13.85 -152.47 -100.40
CA GLN A 31 -13.79 -153.45 -99.30
C GLN A 31 -12.59 -154.39 -99.46
N VAL A 32 -12.34 -154.87 -100.68
CA VAL A 32 -11.17 -155.71 -100.99
C VAL A 32 -9.87 -154.93 -100.77
N ASN A 33 -9.77 -153.66 -101.18
CA ASN A 33 -8.59 -152.84 -100.91
C ASN A 33 -8.34 -152.60 -99.42
N GLU A 34 -9.38 -152.36 -98.63
CA GLU A 34 -9.23 -152.18 -97.17
C GLU A 34 -8.79 -153.48 -96.49
N HIS A 35 -9.35 -154.62 -96.87
CA HIS A 35 -8.92 -155.92 -96.36
C HIS A 35 -7.49 -156.28 -96.82
N LEU A 36 -7.10 -155.93 -98.05
CA LEU A 36 -5.71 -156.08 -98.52
C LEU A 36 -4.76 -155.17 -97.74
N GLN A 37 -5.17 -153.95 -97.36
CA GLN A 37 -4.39 -153.09 -96.47
C GLN A 37 -4.23 -153.72 -95.08
N ARG A 38 -5.32 -154.23 -94.47
CA ARG A 38 -5.27 -154.92 -93.17
C ARG A 38 -4.34 -156.15 -93.21
N LEU A 39 -4.51 -157.01 -94.22
CA LEU A 39 -3.61 -158.15 -94.46
C LEU A 39 -2.16 -157.71 -94.68
N THR A 40 -1.92 -156.59 -95.38
CA THR A 40 -0.56 -156.06 -95.59
C THR A 40 0.05 -155.57 -94.28
N THR A 41 -0.72 -154.89 -93.43
CA THR A 41 -0.25 -154.48 -92.09
C THR A 41 0.00 -155.69 -91.18
N GLU A 42 -0.85 -156.71 -91.22
CA GLU A 42 -0.72 -157.94 -90.43
C GLU A 42 0.45 -158.82 -90.91
N LEU A 43 0.67 -158.91 -92.23
CA LEU A 43 1.86 -159.53 -92.82
C LEU A 43 3.14 -158.74 -92.47
N SER A 44 3.05 -157.41 -92.36
CA SER A 44 4.20 -156.59 -91.94
C SER A 44 4.52 -156.78 -90.45
N SER A 45 3.53 -156.82 -89.57
CA SER A 45 3.72 -156.99 -88.12
C SER A 45 4.17 -158.41 -87.75
N THR A 46 3.67 -159.42 -88.46
CA THR A 46 4.17 -160.80 -88.32
C THR A 46 5.59 -160.96 -88.85
N ASN A 47 5.97 -160.30 -89.95
CA ASN A 47 7.36 -160.26 -90.41
C ASN A 47 8.29 -159.55 -89.41
N THR A 48 7.91 -158.41 -88.83
CA THR A 48 8.73 -157.75 -87.79
C THR A 48 8.90 -158.63 -86.56
N ALA A 49 7.82 -159.27 -86.09
CA ALA A 49 7.90 -160.23 -84.98
C ALA A 49 8.81 -161.44 -85.30
N ARG A 50 8.82 -161.91 -86.56
CA ARG A 50 9.71 -162.99 -87.00
C ARG A 50 11.18 -162.56 -87.00
N VAL A 51 11.49 -161.36 -87.48
CA VAL A 51 12.85 -160.81 -87.48
C VAL A 51 13.37 -160.60 -86.05
N GLU A 52 12.55 -160.10 -85.14
CA GLU A 52 12.93 -159.99 -83.72
C GLU A 52 13.18 -161.36 -83.07
N ALA A 53 12.38 -162.37 -83.40
CA ALA A 53 12.59 -163.73 -82.92
C ALA A 53 13.89 -164.35 -83.48
N GLU A 54 14.19 -164.14 -84.76
CA GLU A 54 15.44 -164.56 -85.40
C GLU A 54 16.67 -163.90 -84.73
N GLN A 55 16.60 -162.59 -84.42
CA GLN A 55 17.66 -161.87 -83.70
C GLN A 55 17.89 -162.44 -82.29
N ARG A 56 16.83 -162.66 -81.51
CA ARG A 56 16.94 -163.28 -80.16
C ARG A 56 17.57 -164.67 -80.21
N LEU A 57 17.32 -165.44 -81.27
CA LEU A 57 17.89 -166.77 -81.45
C LEU A 57 19.37 -166.71 -81.84
N GLN A 58 19.79 -165.74 -82.65
CA GLN A 58 21.21 -165.47 -82.94
C GLN A 58 21.98 -165.02 -81.68
N ASP A 59 21.39 -164.16 -80.85
CA ASP A 59 21.98 -163.74 -79.57
C ASP A 59 22.12 -164.89 -78.57
N ALA A 60 21.16 -165.82 -78.54
CA ALA A 60 21.26 -167.02 -77.73
C ALA A 60 22.40 -167.94 -78.23
N GLN A 61 22.54 -168.11 -79.55
CA GLN A 61 23.60 -168.92 -80.16
C GLN A 61 25.00 -168.32 -79.96
N SER A 62 25.15 -166.99 -80.03
CA SER A 62 26.44 -166.33 -79.80
C SER A 62 26.90 -166.47 -78.34
N ARG A 63 25.98 -166.37 -77.38
CA ARG A 63 26.23 -166.64 -75.96
C ARG A 63 26.66 -168.10 -75.72
N LEU A 64 26.00 -169.06 -76.36
CA LEU A 64 26.35 -170.48 -76.23
C LEU A 64 27.80 -170.74 -76.67
N ARG A 65 28.20 -170.23 -77.85
CA ARG A 65 29.57 -170.36 -78.38
C ARG A 65 30.62 -169.73 -77.47
N ASN A 66 30.32 -168.58 -76.86
CA ASN A 66 31.24 -167.95 -75.91
C ASN A 66 31.47 -168.83 -74.66
N VAL A 67 30.44 -169.48 -74.14
CA VAL A 67 30.57 -170.41 -73.00
C VAL A 67 31.34 -171.68 -73.40
N GLU A 68 31.10 -172.22 -74.60
CA GLU A 68 31.86 -173.34 -75.15
C GLU A 68 33.37 -173.02 -75.29
N GLN A 69 33.70 -171.82 -75.79
CA GLN A 69 35.09 -171.35 -75.87
C GLN A 69 35.73 -171.17 -74.48
N GLN A 70 35.01 -170.62 -73.51
CA GLN A 70 35.50 -170.53 -72.12
C GLN A 70 35.78 -171.90 -71.51
N MET A 71 34.88 -172.88 -71.73
CA MET A 71 35.09 -174.25 -71.29
C MET A 71 36.31 -174.89 -71.95
N HIS A 72 36.52 -174.70 -73.25
CA HIS A 72 37.69 -175.23 -73.96
C HIS A 72 38.99 -174.64 -73.43
N ASN A 73 39.04 -173.32 -73.20
CA ASN A 73 40.22 -172.63 -72.66
C ASN A 73 40.58 -173.13 -71.25
N LEU A 74 39.60 -173.26 -70.35
CA LEU A 74 39.81 -173.85 -69.02
C LEU A 74 40.34 -175.28 -69.10
N GLN A 75 39.82 -176.09 -70.03
CA GLN A 75 40.25 -177.48 -70.20
C GLN A 75 41.68 -177.60 -70.75
N GLN A 76 42.12 -176.67 -71.60
CA GLN A 76 43.53 -176.56 -72.01
C GLN A 76 44.43 -176.10 -70.85
N GLN A 77 43.98 -175.12 -70.05
CA GLN A 77 44.73 -174.58 -68.92
C GLN A 77 45.03 -175.66 -67.87
N VAL A 78 44.05 -176.51 -67.53
CA VAL A 78 44.24 -177.67 -66.63
C VAL A 78 45.26 -178.67 -67.20
N LYS A 79 45.22 -178.97 -68.51
CA LYS A 79 46.21 -179.84 -69.15
C LYS A 79 47.62 -179.25 -69.08
N SER A 80 47.78 -177.94 -69.32
CA SER A 80 49.10 -177.28 -69.23
C SER A 80 49.67 -177.27 -67.81
N GLN A 81 48.83 -177.01 -66.80
CA GLN A 81 49.25 -177.04 -65.39
C GLN A 81 49.65 -178.45 -64.94
N THR A 82 48.95 -179.49 -65.40
CA THR A 82 49.31 -180.89 -65.08
C THR A 82 50.72 -181.22 -65.60
N LYS A 83 51.05 -180.78 -66.81
CA LYS A 83 52.37 -181.03 -67.42
C LYS A 83 53.52 -180.26 -66.72
N GLN A 84 53.26 -179.04 -66.26
CA GLN A 84 54.23 -178.23 -65.51
C GLN A 84 54.57 -178.82 -64.13
N ILE A 85 53.70 -179.67 -63.55
CA ILE A 85 53.97 -180.33 -62.28
C ILE A 85 54.95 -181.51 -62.45
N GLU A 86 54.87 -182.26 -63.56
CA GLU A 86 55.81 -183.36 -63.84
C GLU A 86 57.24 -182.88 -64.09
N GLU A 87 57.42 -181.73 -64.76
CA GLU A 87 58.74 -181.18 -65.10
C GLU A 87 59.50 -180.63 -63.87
N ASN A 88 58.82 -180.25 -62.79
CA ASN A 88 59.44 -179.67 -61.59
C ASN A 88 59.99 -180.70 -60.56
N ALA A 89 59.79 -182.00 -60.78
CA ALA A 89 59.89 -183.00 -59.71
C ALA A 89 61.30 -183.55 -59.39
N ARG A 90 62.41 -183.05 -60.00
CA ARG A 90 63.78 -183.58 -59.76
C ARG A 90 64.92 -182.54 -59.77
N PRO A 91 65.20 -181.84 -58.65
CA PRO A 91 66.36 -180.96 -58.50
C PRO A 91 67.61 -181.66 -57.91
N THR A 92 68.81 -181.19 -58.23
CA THR A 92 70.11 -181.66 -57.69
C THR A 92 70.84 -180.57 -56.89
N LEU A 93 71.66 -180.99 -55.91
CA LEU A 93 72.00 -180.19 -54.72
C LEU A 93 73.09 -179.10 -54.88
N SER A 94 73.64 -178.86 -56.06
CA SER A 94 74.82 -177.97 -56.23
C SER A 94 74.50 -176.47 -56.32
N GLY A 95 73.23 -176.10 -56.45
CA GLY A 95 72.81 -174.71 -56.72
C GLY A 95 72.52 -173.83 -55.48
N LEU A 96 72.74 -174.31 -54.26
CA LEU A 96 72.36 -173.55 -53.05
C LEU A 96 73.21 -172.30 -52.81
N GLY A 97 74.54 -172.37 -53.02
CA GLY A 97 75.45 -171.26 -52.73
C GLY A 97 75.21 -170.03 -53.61
N THR A 98 75.15 -170.23 -54.93
CA THR A 98 74.80 -169.17 -55.90
C THR A 98 73.41 -168.60 -55.65
N ARG A 99 72.47 -169.42 -55.17
CA ARG A 99 71.11 -168.96 -54.84
C ARG A 99 71.07 -168.10 -53.57
N VAL A 100 71.91 -168.36 -52.57
CA VAL A 100 72.02 -167.51 -51.37
C VAL A 100 72.63 -166.14 -51.73
N GLU A 101 73.68 -166.11 -52.55
CA GLU A 101 74.27 -164.86 -53.03
C GLU A 101 73.29 -164.05 -53.90
N GLN A 102 72.52 -164.73 -54.77
CA GLN A 102 71.41 -164.10 -55.50
C GLN A 102 70.31 -163.57 -54.58
N ILE A 103 69.95 -164.29 -53.51
CA ILE A 103 68.94 -163.81 -52.54
C ILE A 103 69.45 -162.58 -51.78
N LEU A 104 70.72 -162.55 -51.36
CA LEU A 104 71.29 -161.40 -50.66
C LEU A 104 71.40 -160.18 -51.58
N ARG A 105 71.85 -160.36 -52.83
CA ARG A 105 71.89 -159.29 -53.83
C ARG A 105 70.49 -158.78 -54.17
N LEU A 106 69.52 -159.67 -54.36
CA LEU A 106 68.12 -159.30 -54.59
C LEU A 106 67.55 -158.57 -53.37
N ALA A 107 67.88 -159.00 -52.15
CA ALA A 107 67.43 -158.34 -50.92
C ALA A 107 68.08 -156.96 -50.72
N GLU A 108 69.33 -156.77 -51.11
CA GLU A 108 70.02 -155.47 -51.11
C GLU A 108 69.44 -154.53 -52.19
N GLU A 109 69.19 -155.06 -53.40
CA GLU A 109 68.54 -154.33 -54.50
C GLU A 109 67.11 -153.93 -54.12
N GLN A 110 66.32 -154.84 -53.52
CA GLN A 110 64.98 -154.56 -52.98
C GLN A 110 65.00 -153.63 -51.75
N ALA A 111 66.01 -153.72 -50.88
CA ALA A 111 66.12 -152.79 -49.74
C ALA A 111 66.46 -151.37 -50.22
N ASN A 112 67.32 -151.23 -51.23
CA ASN A 112 67.62 -149.96 -51.86
C ASN A 112 66.41 -149.43 -52.64
N GLU A 113 65.70 -150.27 -53.39
CA GLU A 113 64.44 -149.93 -54.08
C GLU A 113 63.38 -149.45 -53.08
N HIS A 114 63.13 -150.19 -51.99
CA HIS A 114 62.21 -149.77 -50.93
C HIS A 114 62.68 -148.51 -50.19
N SER A 115 63.98 -148.29 -50.03
CA SER A 115 64.52 -147.06 -49.42
C SER A 115 64.28 -145.85 -50.33
N LEU A 116 64.59 -145.97 -51.62
CA LEU A 116 64.33 -144.93 -52.64
C LEU A 116 62.82 -144.67 -52.79
N GLU A 117 61.98 -145.70 -52.77
CA GLU A 117 60.53 -145.54 -52.74
C GLU A 117 60.05 -144.83 -51.47
N ALA A 118 60.62 -145.14 -50.30
CA ALA A 118 60.25 -144.54 -49.03
C ALA A 118 60.69 -143.08 -48.95
N GLU A 119 61.91 -142.75 -49.40
CA GLU A 119 62.41 -141.39 -49.55
C GLU A 119 61.51 -140.60 -50.49
N LYS A 120 61.20 -141.14 -51.68
CA LYS A 120 60.28 -140.49 -52.63
C LYS A 120 58.89 -140.24 -52.04
N LYS A 121 58.29 -141.23 -51.36
CA LYS A 121 56.99 -141.09 -50.69
C LYS A 121 57.06 -140.06 -49.54
N ALA A 122 58.18 -139.97 -48.84
CA ALA A 122 58.41 -138.95 -47.81
C ALA A 122 58.56 -137.55 -48.41
N GLU A 123 59.30 -137.38 -49.51
CA GLU A 123 59.40 -136.12 -50.25
C GLU A 123 58.06 -135.67 -50.85
N GLU A 124 57.29 -136.60 -51.43
CA GLU A 124 55.91 -136.37 -51.89
C GLU A 124 55.02 -135.91 -50.72
N THR A 125 55.09 -136.58 -49.57
CA THR A 125 54.32 -136.20 -48.37
C THR A 125 54.74 -134.83 -47.82
N ILE A 126 56.04 -134.55 -47.74
CA ILE A 126 56.59 -133.29 -47.25
C ILE A 126 56.25 -132.14 -48.22
N SER A 127 56.33 -132.36 -49.52
CA SER A 127 55.98 -131.35 -50.53
C SER A 127 54.47 -131.06 -50.53
N ALA A 128 53.62 -132.09 -50.43
CA ALA A 128 52.17 -131.94 -50.27
C ALA A 128 51.81 -131.19 -48.97
N ALA A 129 52.40 -131.56 -47.83
CA ALA A 129 52.18 -130.88 -46.55
C ALA A 129 52.66 -129.41 -46.57
N ARG A 130 53.81 -129.13 -47.22
CA ARG A 130 54.30 -127.76 -47.45
C ARG A 130 53.38 -126.96 -48.35
N LEU A 131 52.81 -127.56 -49.40
CA LEU A 131 51.83 -126.91 -50.27
C LEU A 131 50.54 -126.60 -49.52
N GLN A 132 49.96 -127.57 -48.81
CA GLN A 132 48.77 -127.38 -47.98
C GLN A 132 48.98 -126.32 -46.89
N SER A 133 50.15 -126.31 -46.22
CA SER A 133 50.50 -125.27 -45.24
C SER A 133 50.60 -123.87 -45.87
N ARG A 134 51.18 -123.76 -47.07
CA ARG A 134 51.19 -122.50 -47.84
C ARG A 134 49.78 -122.06 -48.22
N GLU A 135 48.95 -122.95 -48.75
CA GLU A 135 47.56 -122.63 -49.09
C GLU A 135 46.74 -122.19 -47.88
N LEU A 136 46.89 -122.86 -46.73
CA LEU A 136 46.21 -122.48 -45.49
C LEU A 136 46.69 -121.13 -44.96
N THR A 137 47.99 -120.85 -45.02
CA THR A 137 48.54 -119.55 -44.58
C THR A 137 48.16 -118.41 -45.54
N GLU A 138 48.10 -118.64 -46.84
CA GLU A 138 47.59 -117.63 -47.80
C GLU A 138 46.08 -117.41 -47.67
N LYS A 139 45.27 -118.47 -47.46
CA LYS A 139 43.83 -118.33 -47.16
C LYS A 139 43.62 -117.52 -45.87
N ALA A 140 44.30 -117.87 -44.78
CA ALA A 140 44.20 -117.15 -43.51
C ALA A 140 44.68 -115.69 -43.63
N ARG A 141 45.71 -115.40 -44.43
CA ARG A 141 46.17 -114.03 -44.73
C ARG A 141 45.13 -113.25 -45.53
N ALA A 142 44.52 -113.86 -46.55
CA ALA A 142 43.49 -113.24 -47.37
C ALA A 142 42.22 -112.94 -46.54
N GLU A 143 41.78 -113.88 -45.71
CA GLU A 143 40.65 -113.72 -44.78
C GLU A 143 40.94 -112.62 -43.74
N ALA A 144 42.12 -112.63 -43.10
CA ALA A 144 42.51 -111.59 -42.14
C ALA A 144 42.63 -110.20 -42.78
N SER A 145 43.14 -110.11 -44.02
CA SER A 145 43.20 -108.87 -44.79
C SER A 145 41.80 -108.36 -45.13
N SER A 146 40.92 -109.25 -45.60
CA SER A 146 39.51 -108.93 -45.89
C SER A 146 38.76 -108.46 -44.64
N LEU A 147 38.90 -109.18 -43.52
CA LEU A 147 38.31 -108.81 -42.23
C LEU A 147 38.81 -107.46 -41.74
N LYS A 148 40.12 -107.21 -41.83
CA LYS A 148 40.71 -105.91 -41.48
C LYS A 148 40.14 -104.79 -42.36
N SER A 149 40.10 -104.97 -43.68
CA SER A 149 39.53 -103.98 -44.60
C SER A 149 38.01 -103.80 -44.46
N ALA A 150 37.29 -104.79 -43.95
CA ALA A 150 35.88 -104.64 -43.55
C ALA A 150 35.76 -103.79 -42.28
N ALA A 151 36.49 -104.14 -41.23
CA ALA A 151 36.49 -103.42 -39.95
C ALA A 151 36.98 -101.96 -40.09
N GLU A 152 37.99 -101.68 -40.92
CA GLU A 152 38.45 -100.32 -41.21
C GLU A 152 37.38 -99.49 -41.92
N ARG A 153 36.61 -100.08 -42.85
CA ARG A 153 35.49 -99.41 -43.52
C ARG A 153 34.30 -99.19 -42.59
N GLU A 154 33.97 -100.16 -41.75
CA GLU A 154 32.91 -100.04 -40.74
C GLU A 154 33.25 -98.97 -39.71
N ALA A 155 34.48 -98.94 -39.20
CA ALA A 155 34.96 -97.91 -38.28
C ALA A 155 35.00 -96.51 -38.91
N ALA A 156 35.34 -96.39 -40.20
CA ALA A 156 35.25 -95.14 -40.94
C ALA A 156 33.80 -94.67 -41.10
N ALA A 157 32.89 -95.54 -41.53
CA ALA A 157 31.47 -95.24 -41.67
C ALA A 157 30.81 -94.85 -40.34
N ALA A 158 31.17 -95.54 -39.24
CA ALA A 158 30.70 -95.21 -37.89
C ALA A 158 31.22 -93.84 -37.40
N LYS A 159 32.47 -93.47 -37.72
CA LYS A 159 33.00 -92.13 -37.45
C LYS A 159 32.28 -91.05 -38.26
N GLU A 160 32.11 -91.26 -39.57
CA GLU A 160 31.41 -90.30 -40.43
C GLU A 160 29.94 -90.11 -40.02
N ALA A 161 29.28 -91.17 -39.54
CA ALA A 161 27.94 -91.07 -38.96
C ALA A 161 27.95 -90.25 -37.67
N ALA A 162 28.82 -90.58 -36.71
CA ALA A 162 28.93 -89.84 -35.45
C ALA A 162 29.34 -88.36 -35.64
N GLU A 163 30.17 -88.05 -36.63
CA GLU A 163 30.55 -86.68 -36.99
C GLU A 163 29.39 -85.90 -37.62
N ARG A 164 28.55 -86.55 -38.44
CA ARG A 164 27.30 -85.99 -38.99
C ARG A 164 26.28 -85.74 -37.88
N ASP A 165 25.97 -86.75 -37.07
CA ASP A 165 25.03 -86.64 -35.95
C ASP A 165 25.46 -85.52 -34.98
N ALA A 166 26.75 -85.45 -34.64
CA ALA A 166 27.29 -84.37 -33.81
C ALA A 166 27.24 -82.99 -34.50
N SER A 167 27.32 -82.93 -35.84
CA SER A 167 27.13 -81.68 -36.59
C SER A 167 25.68 -81.23 -36.57
N ASP A 168 24.73 -82.15 -36.76
CA ASP A 168 23.31 -81.85 -36.81
C ASP A 168 22.78 -81.42 -35.44
N VAL A 169 23.16 -82.12 -34.36
CA VAL A 169 22.87 -81.70 -32.97
C VAL A 169 23.46 -80.33 -32.66
N ARG A 170 24.69 -80.03 -33.10
CA ARG A 170 25.28 -78.68 -32.93
C ARG A 170 24.48 -77.62 -33.70
N ALA A 171 24.02 -77.92 -34.92
CA ALA A 171 23.22 -77.00 -35.72
C ALA A 171 21.82 -76.77 -35.14
N GLU A 172 21.21 -77.80 -34.53
CA GLU A 172 19.94 -77.70 -33.81
C GLU A 172 20.07 -76.82 -32.56
N VAL A 173 21.05 -77.11 -31.68
CA VAL A 173 21.31 -76.32 -30.46
C VAL A 173 21.63 -74.85 -30.79
N VAL A 174 22.38 -74.57 -31.87
CA VAL A 174 22.62 -73.19 -32.30
C VAL A 174 21.32 -72.49 -32.69
N ARG A 175 20.44 -73.13 -33.46
CA ARG A 175 19.13 -72.56 -33.84
C ARG A 175 18.23 -72.32 -32.63
N GLU A 176 18.16 -73.28 -31.71
CA GLU A 176 17.35 -73.15 -30.48
C GLU A 176 17.85 -71.99 -29.60
N VAL A 177 19.17 -71.84 -29.46
CA VAL A 177 19.78 -70.71 -28.73
C VAL A 177 19.55 -69.38 -29.44
N GLU A 178 19.60 -69.32 -30.77
CA GLU A 178 19.26 -68.12 -31.54
C GLU A 178 17.78 -67.74 -31.41
N GLU A 179 16.87 -68.72 -31.45
CA GLU A 179 15.43 -68.49 -31.25
C GLU A 179 15.12 -68.02 -29.83
N MET A 180 15.68 -68.66 -28.79
CA MET A 180 15.55 -68.22 -27.40
C MET A 180 16.09 -66.80 -27.20
N ARG A 181 17.23 -66.45 -27.83
CA ARG A 181 17.78 -65.08 -27.80
C ARG A 181 16.87 -64.08 -28.51
N ALA A 182 16.32 -64.43 -29.67
CA ALA A 182 15.40 -63.56 -30.40
C ALA A 182 14.08 -63.33 -29.64
N ASN A 183 13.55 -64.37 -28.97
CA ASN A 183 12.33 -64.27 -28.17
C ASN A 183 12.55 -63.46 -26.89
N THR A 184 13.61 -63.73 -26.13
CA THR A 184 13.97 -62.91 -24.94
C THR A 184 14.30 -61.46 -25.31
N GLU A 185 14.92 -61.19 -26.47
CA GLU A 185 15.12 -59.83 -26.95
C GLU A 185 13.79 -59.13 -27.32
N ARG A 186 12.84 -59.84 -27.94
CA ARG A 186 11.49 -59.30 -28.21
C ARG A 186 10.73 -59.00 -26.92
N GLU A 187 10.71 -59.93 -25.97
CA GLU A 187 10.05 -59.76 -24.67
C GLU A 187 10.65 -58.60 -23.88
N THR A 188 11.98 -58.50 -23.79
CA THR A 188 12.64 -57.38 -23.09
C THR A 188 12.41 -56.03 -23.78
N ARG A 189 12.31 -55.97 -25.12
CA ARG A 189 11.91 -54.76 -25.85
C ARG A 189 10.44 -54.39 -25.62
N GLN A 190 9.54 -55.37 -25.58
CA GLN A 190 8.11 -55.18 -25.28
C GLN A 190 7.92 -54.67 -23.84
N LEU A 191 8.55 -55.33 -22.86
CA LEU A 191 8.53 -54.91 -21.45
C LEU A 191 9.07 -53.48 -21.29
N ARG A 192 10.22 -53.14 -21.89
CA ARG A 192 10.76 -51.77 -21.88
C ARG A 192 9.75 -50.76 -22.44
N THR A 193 9.14 -51.07 -23.59
CA THR A 193 8.15 -50.19 -24.23
C THR A 193 6.89 -50.01 -23.37
N SER A 194 6.40 -51.06 -22.71
CA SER A 194 5.30 -50.98 -21.74
C SER A 194 5.69 -50.09 -20.55
N THR A 195 6.86 -50.34 -19.94
CA THR A 195 7.31 -49.54 -18.80
C THR A 195 7.57 -48.07 -19.15
N ASP A 196 8.09 -47.78 -20.34
CA ASP A 196 8.28 -46.40 -20.82
C ASP A 196 6.93 -45.70 -21.03
N HIS A 197 5.93 -46.42 -21.54
CA HIS A 197 4.56 -45.92 -21.70
C HIS A 197 3.88 -45.68 -20.34
N GLU A 198 3.91 -46.65 -19.42
CA GLU A 198 3.38 -46.52 -18.06
C GLU A 198 4.04 -45.37 -17.30
N VAL A 199 5.36 -45.21 -17.40
CA VAL A 199 6.09 -44.08 -16.80
C VAL A 199 5.69 -42.75 -17.43
N ALA A 200 5.45 -42.70 -18.75
CA ALA A 200 4.95 -41.50 -19.42
C ALA A 200 3.51 -41.15 -18.98
N GLU A 201 2.61 -42.14 -18.86
CA GLU A 201 1.25 -41.96 -18.36
C GLU A 201 1.21 -41.48 -16.91
N LEU A 202 2.01 -42.09 -16.03
CA LEU A 202 2.14 -41.70 -14.63
C LEU A 202 2.68 -40.28 -14.49
N LYS A 203 3.73 -39.91 -15.24
CA LYS A 203 4.23 -38.52 -15.29
C LYS A 203 3.14 -37.56 -15.78
N ALA A 204 2.45 -37.90 -16.86
CA ALA A 204 1.37 -37.08 -17.40
C ALA A 204 0.16 -36.96 -16.46
N ARG A 205 -0.10 -37.96 -15.61
CA ARG A 205 -1.10 -37.91 -14.54
C ARG A 205 -0.65 -36.95 -13.43
N VAL A 206 0.55 -37.15 -12.88
CA VAL A 206 1.11 -36.30 -11.82
C VAL A 206 1.20 -34.83 -12.27
N HIS A 207 1.62 -34.54 -13.50
CA HIS A 207 1.61 -33.17 -14.03
C HIS A 207 0.21 -32.55 -14.09
N ARG A 208 -0.83 -33.32 -14.44
CA ARG A 208 -2.22 -32.85 -14.43
C ARG A 208 -2.74 -32.62 -13.00
N GLU A 209 -2.45 -33.53 -12.07
CA GLU A 209 -2.83 -33.40 -10.66
C GLU A 209 -2.15 -32.18 -10.00
N VAL A 210 -0.85 -31.98 -10.23
CA VAL A 210 -0.12 -30.79 -9.76
C VAL A 210 -0.69 -29.50 -10.35
N ALA A 211 -0.98 -29.45 -11.66
CA ALA A 211 -1.59 -28.28 -12.28
C ALA A 211 -3.00 -27.99 -11.74
N GLN A 212 -3.79 -29.03 -11.47
CA GLN A 212 -5.13 -28.90 -10.86
C GLN A 212 -5.04 -28.40 -9.41
N LEU A 213 -4.10 -28.91 -8.61
CA LEU A 213 -3.85 -28.44 -7.26
C LEU A 213 -3.37 -26.99 -7.25
N GLN A 214 -2.42 -26.61 -8.11
CA GLN A 214 -1.96 -25.23 -8.26
C GLN A 214 -3.10 -24.28 -8.62
N ALA A 215 -3.91 -24.62 -9.63
CA ALA A 215 -5.08 -23.82 -10.02
C ALA A 215 -6.14 -23.73 -8.91
N THR A 216 -6.26 -24.74 -8.05
CA THR A 216 -7.18 -24.73 -6.90
C THR A 216 -6.64 -23.81 -5.80
N VAL A 217 -5.37 -23.94 -5.43
CA VAL A 217 -4.69 -23.09 -4.44
C VAL A 217 -4.66 -21.63 -4.87
N GLU A 218 -4.47 -21.33 -6.17
CA GLU A 218 -4.54 -19.96 -6.69
C GLU A 218 -5.95 -19.37 -6.59
N ARG A 219 -6.99 -20.16 -6.87
CA ARG A 219 -8.40 -19.74 -6.70
C ARG A 219 -8.74 -19.49 -5.23
N GLU A 220 -8.33 -20.39 -4.33
CA GLU A 220 -8.53 -20.22 -2.89
C GLU A 220 -7.77 -19.01 -2.36
N ALA A 221 -6.51 -18.81 -2.76
CA ALA A 221 -5.71 -17.66 -2.35
C ALA A 221 -6.27 -16.32 -2.88
N THR A 222 -6.80 -16.29 -4.11
CA THR A 222 -7.47 -15.09 -4.65
C THR A 222 -8.80 -14.82 -3.97
N GLN A 223 -9.59 -15.86 -3.68
CA GLN A 223 -10.84 -15.76 -2.91
C GLN A 223 -10.59 -15.26 -1.48
N MET A 224 -9.60 -15.81 -0.77
CA MET A 224 -9.22 -15.39 0.58
C MET A 224 -8.69 -13.95 0.62
N ARG A 225 -7.93 -13.51 -0.40
CA ARG A 225 -7.52 -12.10 -0.53
C ARG A 225 -8.70 -11.19 -0.81
N ALA A 226 -9.69 -11.63 -1.58
CA ALA A 226 -10.89 -10.86 -1.89
C ALA A 226 -11.83 -10.72 -0.67
N SER A 227 -12.04 -11.79 0.10
CA SER A 227 -12.81 -11.73 1.35
C SER A 227 -12.12 -10.85 2.40
N ALA A 228 -10.83 -11.07 2.65
CA ALA A 228 -10.05 -10.24 3.57
C ALA A 228 -10.07 -8.75 3.17
N LYS A 229 -9.93 -8.44 1.88
CA LYS A 229 -10.07 -7.05 1.41
C LYS A 229 -11.46 -6.48 1.72
N LYS A 230 -12.52 -7.22 1.39
CA LYS A 230 -13.91 -6.81 1.66
C LYS A 230 -14.15 -6.56 3.15
N GLU A 231 -13.63 -7.42 4.03
CA GLU A 231 -13.69 -7.25 5.48
C GLU A 231 -12.92 -6.01 5.95
N THR A 232 -11.71 -5.76 5.43
CA THR A 232 -10.96 -4.54 5.75
C THR A 232 -11.67 -3.27 5.28
N ASP A 233 -12.29 -3.28 4.10
CA ASP A 233 -13.06 -2.14 3.58
C ASP A 233 -14.36 -1.93 4.40
N GLN A 234 -15.02 -3.01 4.85
CA GLN A 234 -16.17 -2.95 5.76
C GLN A 234 -15.80 -2.38 7.12
N LEU A 235 -14.73 -2.87 7.75
CA LEU A 235 -14.23 -2.36 9.04
C LEU A 235 -13.81 -0.89 8.91
N ARG A 236 -13.12 -0.51 7.84
CA ARG A 236 -12.71 0.87 7.58
C ARG A 236 -13.92 1.81 7.43
N ASN A 237 -14.95 1.38 6.71
CA ASN A 237 -16.19 2.16 6.56
C ASN A 237 -16.97 2.26 7.88
N LYS A 238 -17.02 1.19 8.68
CA LYS A 238 -17.62 1.20 10.02
C LYS A 238 -16.91 2.19 10.94
N VAL A 239 -15.59 2.08 11.08
CA VAL A 239 -14.76 2.98 11.90
C VAL A 239 -14.88 4.43 11.43
N LYS A 240 -14.94 4.67 10.11
CA LYS A 240 -15.18 6.02 9.57
C LYS A 240 -16.57 6.54 9.99
N GLY A 241 -17.62 5.72 9.84
CA GLY A 241 -18.97 6.08 10.27
C GLY A 241 -19.07 6.40 11.75
N GLU A 242 -18.49 5.56 12.61
CA GLU A 242 -18.42 5.77 14.06
C GLU A 242 -17.60 7.04 14.41
N THR A 243 -16.50 7.29 13.71
CA THR A 243 -15.69 8.51 13.88
C THR A 243 -16.45 9.78 13.49
N ASP A 244 -17.17 9.74 12.36
CA ASP A 244 -17.94 10.89 11.88
C ASP A 244 -19.21 11.11 12.75
N GLN A 245 -19.81 10.06 13.31
CA GLN A 245 -20.85 10.13 14.34
C GLN A 245 -20.34 10.76 15.64
N LEU A 246 -19.22 10.28 16.18
CA LEU A 246 -18.60 10.85 17.39
C LEU A 246 -18.23 12.33 17.19
N ARG A 247 -17.71 12.69 16.01
CA ARG A 247 -17.44 14.11 15.66
C ARG A 247 -18.71 14.94 15.58
N ALA A 248 -19.80 14.39 15.06
CA ALA A 248 -21.09 15.08 15.01
C ALA A 248 -21.67 15.28 16.42
N GLN A 249 -21.58 14.26 17.29
CA GLN A 249 -21.99 14.34 18.69
C GLN A 249 -21.18 15.38 19.46
N VAL A 250 -19.84 15.33 19.41
CA VAL A 250 -18.96 16.30 20.10
C VAL A 250 -19.21 17.73 19.59
N ARG A 251 -19.50 17.91 18.30
CA ARG A 251 -19.91 19.23 17.76
C ARG A 251 -21.25 19.69 18.35
N ALA A 252 -22.26 18.83 18.36
CA ALA A 252 -23.57 19.16 18.93
C ALA A 252 -23.48 19.50 20.43
N GLU A 253 -22.73 18.73 21.21
CA GLU A 253 -22.44 19.01 22.63
C GLU A 253 -21.67 20.34 22.79
N THR A 254 -20.68 20.61 21.94
CA THR A 254 -19.93 21.88 21.96
C THR A 254 -20.82 23.07 21.64
N ASP A 255 -21.71 22.95 20.65
CA ASP A 255 -22.61 24.03 20.25
C ASP A 255 -23.76 24.22 21.25
N GLN A 256 -24.21 23.15 21.93
CA GLN A 256 -25.10 23.24 23.10
C GLN A 256 -24.45 23.98 24.27
N LEU A 257 -23.23 23.59 24.67
CA LEU A 257 -22.48 24.27 25.73
C LEU A 257 -22.21 25.75 25.40
N ARG A 258 -21.94 26.07 24.12
CA ARG A 258 -21.83 27.46 23.66
C ARG A 258 -23.15 28.21 23.79
N ALA A 259 -24.26 27.61 23.37
CA ALA A 259 -25.59 28.22 23.48
C ALA A 259 -25.97 28.49 24.94
N GLU A 260 -25.73 27.53 25.83
CA GLU A 260 -25.92 27.65 27.28
C GLU A 260 -25.07 28.78 27.88
N VAL A 261 -23.77 28.82 27.57
CA VAL A 261 -22.87 29.90 28.01
C VAL A 261 -23.28 31.26 27.45
N THR A 262 -23.77 31.35 26.20
CA THR A 262 -24.30 32.62 25.67
C THR A 262 -25.57 33.05 26.38
N LEU A 263 -26.48 32.12 26.69
CA LEU A 263 -27.73 32.42 27.39
C LEU A 263 -27.46 32.84 28.85
N GLU A 264 -26.53 32.18 29.55
CA GLU A 264 -26.05 32.64 30.86
C GLU A 264 -25.42 34.04 30.79
N ALA A 265 -24.59 34.30 29.77
CA ALA A 265 -23.95 35.59 29.60
C ALA A 265 -24.97 36.70 29.29
N GLU A 266 -26.01 36.40 28.51
CA GLU A 266 -27.14 37.30 28.27
C GLU A 266 -27.97 37.52 29.53
N GLY A 267 -28.25 36.47 30.32
CA GLY A 267 -28.91 36.56 31.63
C GLY A 267 -28.15 37.46 32.60
N LYS A 268 -26.84 37.20 32.80
CA LYS A 268 -25.95 38.01 33.65
C LYS A 268 -25.83 39.46 33.15
N ARG A 269 -25.86 39.69 31.83
CA ARG A 269 -25.92 41.04 31.24
C ARG A 269 -27.26 41.72 31.52
N ALA A 270 -28.38 41.02 31.38
CA ALA A 270 -29.71 41.53 31.67
C ALA A 270 -29.84 41.93 33.15
N GLU A 271 -29.38 41.08 34.07
CA GLU A 271 -29.29 41.37 35.50
C GLU A 271 -28.42 42.61 35.77
N ALA A 272 -27.22 42.68 35.18
CA ALA A 272 -26.35 43.84 35.33
C ALA A 272 -26.99 45.13 34.78
N THR A 273 -27.69 45.07 33.63
CA THR A 273 -28.43 46.23 33.10
C THR A 273 -29.59 46.63 34.01
N LYS A 274 -30.31 45.67 34.60
CA LYS A 274 -31.39 45.92 35.55
C LYS A 274 -30.85 46.64 36.80
N ILE A 275 -29.78 46.12 37.41
CA ILE A 275 -29.10 46.74 38.55
C ILE A 275 -28.63 48.17 38.20
N LEU A 276 -28.05 48.38 37.01
CA LEU A 276 -27.66 49.71 36.55
C LEU A 276 -28.85 50.65 36.36
N THR A 277 -30.00 50.18 35.85
CA THR A 277 -31.21 51.00 35.74
C THR A 277 -31.83 51.30 37.10
N GLU A 278 -31.86 50.35 38.02
CA GLU A 278 -32.34 50.55 39.39
C GLU A 278 -31.43 51.54 40.15
N ALA A 279 -30.11 51.43 39.99
CA ALA A 279 -29.14 52.37 40.55
C ALA A 279 -29.27 53.78 39.94
N LYS A 280 -29.52 53.90 38.63
CA LYS A 280 -29.82 55.19 37.98
C LYS A 280 -31.09 55.81 38.53
N VAL A 281 -32.20 55.07 38.54
CA VAL A 281 -33.49 55.55 39.08
C VAL A 281 -33.36 55.92 40.56
N LYS A 282 -32.57 55.19 41.36
CA LYS A 282 -32.29 55.55 42.75
C LYS A 282 -31.48 56.83 42.86
N ARG A 283 -30.40 56.99 42.07
CA ARG A 283 -29.62 58.22 41.97
C ARG A 283 -30.49 59.41 41.54
N ASP A 284 -31.38 59.21 40.58
CA ASP A 284 -32.24 60.25 40.04
C ASP A 284 -33.23 60.74 41.13
N ARG A 285 -33.83 59.82 41.89
CA ARG A 285 -34.64 60.15 43.08
C ARG A 285 -33.83 60.84 44.18
N GLU A 286 -32.62 60.36 44.48
CA GLU A 286 -31.73 61.00 45.46
C GLU A 286 -31.33 62.42 45.03
N LEU A 287 -31.19 62.67 43.71
CA LEU A 287 -30.96 64.01 43.16
C LEU A 287 -32.23 64.87 43.23
N GLU A 288 -33.40 64.36 42.87
CA GLU A 288 -34.70 65.07 43.01
C GLU A 288 -34.97 65.44 44.49
N GLU A 289 -34.71 64.54 45.43
CA GLU A 289 -34.80 64.80 46.88
C GLU A 289 -33.78 65.86 47.33
N LEU A 290 -32.54 65.82 46.83
CA LEU A 290 -31.54 66.86 47.10
C LEU A 290 -31.93 68.21 46.51
N GLU A 291 -32.46 68.25 45.28
CA GLU A 291 -32.96 69.47 44.64
C GLU A 291 -34.14 70.06 45.41
N LEU A 292 -35.08 69.24 45.88
CA LEU A 292 -36.17 69.67 46.76
C LEU A 292 -35.66 70.23 48.09
N THR A 293 -34.72 69.56 48.77
CA THR A 293 -34.16 70.09 50.02
C THR A 293 -33.30 71.33 49.83
N LEU A 294 -32.66 71.51 48.67
CA LEU A 294 -31.99 72.75 48.28
C LEU A 294 -33.01 73.85 47.99
N ALA A 295 -34.08 73.57 47.25
CA ALA A 295 -35.18 74.52 47.00
C ALA A 295 -35.83 74.98 48.31
N GLU A 296 -36.15 74.06 49.22
CA GLU A 296 -36.63 74.40 50.57
C GLU A 296 -35.64 75.27 51.36
N ARG A 297 -34.33 75.01 51.23
CA ARG A 297 -33.29 75.83 51.88
C ARG A 297 -33.15 77.20 51.25
N HIS A 298 -33.30 77.31 49.93
CA HIS A 298 -33.34 78.58 49.21
C HIS A 298 -34.57 79.38 49.61
N GLU A 299 -35.76 78.78 49.61
CA GLU A 299 -37.00 79.44 50.06
C GLU A 299 -36.89 79.88 51.53
N LYS A 300 -36.40 79.02 52.43
CA LYS A 300 -36.16 79.38 53.84
C LYS A 300 -35.11 80.48 54.00
N ALA A 301 -34.09 80.53 53.14
CA ALA A 301 -33.09 81.60 53.15
C ALA A 301 -33.65 82.92 52.60
N GLU A 302 -34.46 82.88 51.54
CA GLU A 302 -35.14 84.02 50.95
C GLU A 302 -36.21 84.59 51.90
N GLN A 303 -36.99 83.73 52.57
CA GLN A 303 -37.88 84.13 53.67
C GLN A 303 -37.11 84.78 54.82
N GLN A 304 -35.96 84.23 55.24
CA GLN A 304 -35.11 84.83 56.27
C GLN A 304 -34.47 86.15 55.83
N GLU A 305 -34.11 86.30 54.56
CA GLU A 305 -33.64 87.58 54.01
C GLU A 305 -34.77 88.60 53.97
N SER A 306 -35.93 88.24 53.45
CA SER A 306 -37.13 89.07 53.40
C SER A 306 -37.54 89.55 54.80
N GLU A 307 -37.62 88.64 55.78
CA GLU A 307 -37.87 89.00 57.18
C GLU A 307 -36.83 89.98 57.75
N ARG A 308 -35.54 89.81 57.41
CA ARG A 308 -34.48 90.74 57.84
C ARG A 308 -34.62 92.09 57.13
N HIS A 309 -35.00 92.09 55.86
CA HIS A 309 -35.23 93.29 55.08
C HIS A 309 -36.45 94.06 55.61
N GLU A 310 -37.58 93.39 55.87
CA GLU A 310 -38.76 93.97 56.51
C GLU A 310 -38.44 94.54 57.89
N LYS A 311 -37.67 93.82 58.73
CA LYS A 311 -37.22 94.33 60.04
C LYS A 311 -36.34 95.57 59.89
N ALA A 312 -35.39 95.57 58.96
CA ALA A 312 -34.55 96.74 58.68
C ALA A 312 -35.33 97.92 58.08
N VAL A 313 -36.34 97.67 57.23
CA VAL A 313 -37.25 98.69 56.70
C VAL A 313 -38.13 99.26 57.82
N ALA A 314 -38.64 98.44 58.74
CA ALA A 314 -39.39 98.91 59.90
C ALA A 314 -38.53 99.74 60.88
N GLU A 315 -37.29 99.32 61.15
CA GLU A 315 -36.34 100.09 61.96
C GLU A 315 -35.94 101.42 61.31
N THR A 316 -35.68 101.43 60.00
CA THR A 316 -35.37 102.67 59.27
C THR A 316 -36.57 103.61 59.15
N GLN A 317 -37.78 103.09 58.91
CA GLN A 317 -39.02 103.89 58.98
C GLN A 317 -39.23 104.51 60.36
N LYS A 318 -38.94 103.77 61.45
CA LYS A 318 -39.00 104.28 62.82
C LYS A 318 -37.96 105.38 63.07
N LEU A 319 -36.74 105.23 62.58
CA LEU A 319 -35.71 106.28 62.63
C LEU A 319 -36.10 107.53 61.83
N VAL A 320 -36.73 107.37 60.66
CA VAL A 320 -37.27 108.48 59.87
C VAL A 320 -38.41 109.20 60.62
N ALA A 321 -39.34 108.47 61.22
CA ALA A 321 -40.41 109.05 62.03
C ALA A 321 -39.87 109.83 63.25
N ASP A 322 -38.87 109.29 63.95
CA ASP A 322 -38.18 109.99 65.04
C ASP A 322 -37.43 111.24 64.54
N ALA A 323 -36.83 111.19 63.35
CA ALA A 323 -36.16 112.33 62.73
C ALA A 323 -37.15 113.43 62.32
N GLU A 324 -38.29 113.07 61.73
CA GLU A 324 -39.37 114.02 61.41
C GLU A 324 -39.95 114.68 62.67
N ALA A 325 -40.16 113.93 63.75
CA ALA A 325 -40.63 114.48 65.02
C ALA A 325 -39.63 115.51 65.61
N ARG A 326 -38.32 115.26 65.47
CA ARG A 326 -37.25 116.20 65.85
C ARG A 326 -37.21 117.42 64.92
N ALA A 327 -37.45 117.26 63.62
CA ALA A 327 -37.52 118.37 62.67
C ALA A 327 -38.71 119.31 62.99
N ARG A 328 -39.92 118.76 63.22
CA ARG A 328 -41.11 119.55 63.58
C ARG A 328 -40.95 120.33 64.89
N THR A 329 -40.27 119.75 65.88
CA THR A 329 -39.96 120.45 67.15
C THR A 329 -38.86 121.52 67.01
N ALA A 330 -37.94 121.37 66.05
CA ALA A 330 -36.98 122.42 65.70
C ALA A 330 -37.65 123.59 64.95
N GLU A 331 -38.53 123.31 63.97
CA GLU A 331 -39.29 124.35 63.25
C GLU A 331 -40.17 125.19 64.18
N SER A 332 -40.86 124.56 65.14
CA SER A 332 -41.69 125.29 66.11
C SER A 332 -40.88 126.30 66.94
N ARG A 333 -39.66 125.91 67.36
CA ARG A 333 -38.74 126.79 68.10
C ARG A 333 -38.16 127.91 67.23
N ALA A 334 -37.88 127.63 65.95
CA ALA A 334 -37.41 128.66 65.01
C ALA A 334 -38.46 129.78 64.84
N ARG A 335 -39.74 129.42 64.67
CA ARG A 335 -40.85 130.39 64.53
C ARG A 335 -41.06 131.26 65.78
N GLU A 336 -40.91 130.70 66.98
CA GLU A 336 -40.95 131.50 68.22
C GLU A 336 -39.81 132.53 68.27
N VAL A 337 -38.58 132.11 67.99
CA VAL A 337 -37.40 132.98 68.00
C VAL A 337 -37.53 134.12 67.00
N GLU A 338 -38.04 133.84 65.79
CA GLU A 338 -38.27 134.83 64.74
C GLU A 338 -39.31 135.89 65.16
N SER A 339 -40.46 135.47 65.70
CA SER A 339 -41.49 136.41 66.18
C SER A 339 -40.99 137.33 67.32
N SER A 340 -40.16 136.79 68.22
CA SER A 340 -39.56 137.56 69.32
C SER A 340 -38.51 138.57 68.84
N SER A 341 -37.92 138.34 67.67
CA SER A 341 -36.87 139.17 67.07
C SER A 341 -37.47 140.34 66.27
N GLU A 342 -38.57 140.12 65.54
CA GLU A 342 -39.32 141.21 64.91
C GLU A 342 -39.89 142.21 65.93
N ALA A 343 -40.40 141.72 67.06
CA ALA A 343 -40.93 142.58 68.13
C ALA A 343 -39.86 143.52 68.69
N LYS A 344 -38.64 143.00 68.95
CA LYS A 344 -37.50 143.80 69.43
C LYS A 344 -37.04 144.84 68.40
N ARG A 345 -37.02 144.49 67.11
CA ARG A 345 -36.64 145.39 66.02
C ARG A 345 -37.61 146.58 65.88
N LYS A 346 -38.92 146.32 65.92
CA LYS A 346 -39.95 147.39 65.87
C LYS A 346 -39.88 148.35 67.06
N ALA A 347 -39.53 147.85 68.25
CA ALA A 347 -39.34 148.68 69.44
C ALA A 347 -38.10 149.61 69.32
N ALA A 348 -36.99 149.08 68.78
CA ALA A 348 -35.76 149.86 68.57
C ALA A 348 -35.94 151.01 67.56
N ASP A 349 -36.62 150.75 66.43
CA ASP A 349 -36.92 151.78 65.42
C ASP A 349 -37.81 152.92 65.95
N ALA A 350 -38.69 152.62 66.92
CA ALA A 350 -39.51 153.63 67.58
C ALA A 350 -38.70 154.53 68.52
N GLN A 351 -37.81 153.95 69.34
CA GLN A 351 -36.94 154.73 70.24
C GLN A 351 -35.94 155.60 69.46
N ALA A 352 -35.43 155.13 68.32
CA ALA A 352 -34.51 155.91 67.49
C ALA A 352 -35.15 157.22 66.96
N LYS A 353 -36.44 157.17 66.57
CA LYS A 353 -37.16 158.36 66.06
C LYS A 353 -37.42 159.41 67.15
N ASP A 354 -37.87 158.98 68.33
CA ASP A 354 -38.13 159.85 69.48
C ASP A 354 -36.88 160.64 69.93
N ILE A 355 -35.69 160.00 69.87
CA ILE A 355 -34.42 160.66 70.18
C ILE A 355 -34.05 161.74 69.15
N VAL A 356 -34.29 161.50 67.85
CA VAL A 356 -33.97 162.46 66.78
C VAL A 356 -34.88 163.69 66.80
N GLU A 357 -36.18 163.53 67.09
CA GLU A 357 -37.10 164.68 67.21
C GLU A 357 -36.75 165.55 68.42
N LYS A 358 -36.46 164.94 69.57
CA LYS A 358 -36.02 165.67 70.78
C LYS A 358 -34.72 166.45 70.55
N ALA A 359 -33.78 165.89 69.79
CA ALA A 359 -32.52 166.57 69.45
C ALA A 359 -32.74 167.79 68.53
N ARG A 360 -33.66 167.71 67.55
CA ARG A 360 -33.97 168.85 66.67
C ARG A 360 -34.63 170.00 67.40
N ALA A 361 -35.62 169.72 68.25
CA ALA A 361 -36.31 170.76 69.02
C ALA A 361 -35.37 171.56 69.96
N LEU A 362 -34.36 170.88 70.54
CA LEU A 362 -33.32 171.50 71.36
C LEU A 362 -32.37 172.41 70.55
N ALA A 363 -32.03 172.02 69.33
CA ALA A 363 -31.18 172.81 68.43
C ALA A 363 -31.89 174.06 67.89
N GLU A 364 -33.18 173.97 67.52
CA GLU A 364 -33.94 175.13 67.05
C GLU A 364 -34.18 176.16 68.17
N LYS A 365 -34.45 175.68 69.40
CA LYS A 365 -34.61 176.55 70.57
C LYS A 365 -33.33 177.35 70.85
N THR A 366 -32.17 176.70 70.90
CA THR A 366 -30.88 177.37 71.19
C THR A 366 -30.44 178.35 70.12
N VAL A 367 -30.73 178.09 68.84
CA VAL A 367 -30.47 179.04 67.74
C VAL A 367 -31.43 180.25 67.78
N SER A 368 -32.66 180.07 68.27
CA SER A 368 -33.61 181.17 68.48
C SER A 368 -33.17 182.09 69.63
N GLU A 369 -32.79 181.51 70.77
CA GLU A 369 -32.33 182.24 71.96
C GLU A 369 -31.07 183.07 71.65
N ALA A 370 -30.07 182.48 70.98
CA ALA A 370 -28.83 183.18 70.60
C ALA A 370 -29.02 184.34 69.61
N LYS A 371 -30.07 184.32 68.78
CA LYS A 371 -30.40 185.44 67.88
C LYS A 371 -31.08 186.60 68.60
N GLY A 372 -31.97 186.29 69.54
CA GLY A 372 -32.63 187.31 70.36
C GLY A 372 -31.66 188.12 71.21
N GLU A 373 -30.68 187.46 71.85
CA GLU A 373 -29.64 188.14 72.65
C GLU A 373 -28.73 189.03 71.80
N ALA A 374 -28.38 188.60 70.58
CA ALA A 374 -27.56 189.39 69.65
C ALA A 374 -28.27 190.67 69.18
N GLU A 375 -29.58 190.62 68.94
CA GLU A 375 -30.38 191.79 68.56
C GLU A 375 -30.57 192.77 69.74
N GLN A 376 -30.74 192.27 70.96
CA GLN A 376 -30.76 193.11 72.17
C GLN A 376 -29.43 193.87 72.36
N LEU A 377 -28.29 193.19 72.28
CA LEU A 377 -26.97 193.82 72.44
C LEU A 377 -26.69 194.92 71.41
N ILE A 378 -27.12 194.74 70.15
CA ILE A 378 -26.96 195.77 69.11
C ILE A 378 -27.91 196.98 69.35
N SER A 379 -29.10 196.73 69.90
CA SER A 379 -30.05 197.78 70.28
C SER A 379 -29.54 198.63 71.44
N GLU A 380 -29.04 198.00 72.51
CA GLU A 380 -28.50 198.70 73.69
C GLU A 380 -27.22 199.48 73.37
N ALA A 381 -26.35 198.94 72.52
CA ALA A 381 -25.14 199.64 72.06
C ALA A 381 -25.47 200.92 71.27
N LYS A 382 -26.50 200.89 70.41
CA LYS A 382 -26.99 202.10 69.71
C LYS A 382 -27.61 203.11 70.66
N ALA A 383 -28.49 202.66 71.57
CA ALA A 383 -29.14 203.54 72.53
C ALA A 383 -28.13 204.32 73.40
N ASN A 384 -27.01 203.68 73.81
CA ASN A 384 -25.97 204.36 74.60
C ASN A 384 -25.02 205.25 73.78
N ALA A 385 -24.82 204.98 72.48
CA ALA A 385 -24.14 205.91 71.58
C ALA A 385 -24.95 207.21 71.35
N ASP A 386 -26.28 207.09 71.31
CA ASP A 386 -27.17 208.24 71.14
C ASP A 386 -27.31 209.07 72.43
N THR A 387 -27.33 208.46 73.62
CA THR A 387 -27.32 209.23 74.88
C THR A 387 -26.02 209.99 75.10
N THR A 388 -24.87 209.38 74.81
CA THR A 388 -23.55 210.02 74.94
C THR A 388 -23.36 211.17 73.94
N THR A 389 -23.77 211.01 72.68
CA THR A 389 -23.75 212.13 71.71
C THR A 389 -24.76 213.24 72.02
N THR A 390 -25.91 212.92 72.61
CA THR A 390 -26.91 213.92 73.04
C THR A 390 -26.44 214.72 74.27
N ALA A 391 -25.77 214.07 75.22
CA ALA A 391 -25.15 214.75 76.37
C ALA A 391 -24.01 215.70 75.95
N ALA A 392 -23.12 215.25 75.05
CA ALA A 392 -22.06 216.08 74.51
C ALA A 392 -22.61 217.31 73.75
N LYS A 393 -23.71 217.15 72.98
CA LYS A 393 -24.40 218.28 72.32
C LYS A 393 -25.00 219.28 73.30
N ARG A 394 -25.49 218.84 74.47
CA ARG A 394 -25.94 219.76 75.54
C ARG A 394 -24.80 220.54 76.18
N GLN A 395 -23.64 219.91 76.41
CA GLN A 395 -22.44 220.62 76.89
C GLN A 395 -21.98 221.71 75.91
N VAL A 396 -22.10 221.50 74.60
CA VAL A 396 -21.83 222.55 73.59
C VAL A 396 -22.90 223.66 73.60
N ALA A 397 -24.18 223.33 73.81
CA ALA A 397 -25.27 224.30 73.79
C ALA A 397 -25.24 225.28 74.98
N ASP A 398 -24.92 224.82 76.20
CA ASP A 398 -24.90 225.71 77.37
C ASP A 398 -23.62 226.56 77.44
N LEU A 399 -22.48 226.02 76.98
CA LEU A 399 -21.27 226.83 76.73
C LEU A 399 -21.54 227.92 75.67
N THR A 400 -22.36 227.63 74.65
CA THR A 400 -22.79 228.62 73.65
C THR A 400 -23.67 229.71 74.27
N LYS A 401 -24.58 229.37 75.20
CA LYS A 401 -25.48 230.35 75.85
C LYS A 401 -24.81 231.25 76.89
N GLN A 402 -23.77 230.82 77.58
CA GLN A 402 -23.04 231.69 78.54
C GLN A 402 -21.80 232.37 77.95
N ARG A 403 -21.27 231.91 76.81
CA ARG A 403 -20.47 232.75 75.90
C ARG A 403 -21.24 234.04 75.52
N ASP A 404 -22.56 233.96 75.35
CA ASP A 404 -23.38 235.13 75.03
C ASP A 404 -23.57 236.06 76.26
N ALA A 405 -23.58 235.52 77.49
CA ALA A 405 -23.52 236.34 78.72
C ALA A 405 -22.14 236.99 78.94
N ILE A 406 -21.06 236.28 78.59
CA ILE A 406 -19.68 236.82 78.50
C ILE A 406 -19.54 237.87 77.38
N THR A 407 -20.50 237.97 76.46
CA THR A 407 -20.57 239.09 75.52
C THR A 407 -21.12 240.37 76.19
N SER A 408 -21.85 240.25 77.32
CA SER A 408 -22.35 241.38 78.13
C SER A 408 -21.34 241.91 79.18
N GLN A 409 -20.44 241.05 79.69
CA GLN A 409 -19.04 241.20 79.28
C GLN A 409 -18.56 242.63 78.92
N LEU A 410 -18.57 242.84 77.60
CA LEU A 410 -17.74 243.76 76.84
C LEU A 410 -17.91 245.26 77.11
N GLY A 411 -19.11 245.64 77.56
CA GLY A 411 -19.64 247.00 77.37
C GLY A 411 -19.38 247.97 78.52
N GLN A 412 -19.68 247.55 79.76
CA GLN A 412 -19.79 248.46 80.91
C GLN A 412 -18.77 248.26 82.03
N LEU A 413 -17.74 247.44 81.82
CA LEU A 413 -16.41 247.76 82.35
C LEU A 413 -15.34 247.75 81.25
N LYS A 414 -15.64 248.46 80.16
CA LYS A 414 -14.62 249.29 79.46
C LYS A 414 -14.18 250.48 80.35
N GLU A 415 -13.95 250.19 81.64
CA GLU A 415 -13.47 251.09 82.68
C GLU A 415 -12.62 250.36 83.77
N MET A 416 -12.61 249.01 83.93
CA MET A 416 -11.68 248.28 84.86
C MET A 416 -11.35 246.77 84.56
N LEU A 417 -10.09 246.47 84.16
CA LEU A 417 -9.32 245.16 84.21
C LEU A 417 -9.83 243.97 83.33
N GLY A 418 -9.17 242.79 83.12
CA GLY A 418 -7.94 242.10 83.63
C GLY A 418 -7.33 241.05 82.63
N GLY A 419 -6.80 239.87 83.05
CA GLY A 419 -6.21 238.84 82.13
C GLY A 419 -5.55 237.54 82.72
N LEU A 420 -4.98 236.67 81.83
CA LEU A 420 -4.03 235.51 82.04
C LEU A 420 -4.55 234.18 82.71
N VAL A 421 -3.95 232.98 82.57
CA VAL A 421 -3.53 232.04 81.46
C VAL A 421 -2.79 230.80 82.06
N GLY A 422 -2.94 229.61 81.46
CA GLY A 422 -2.16 228.36 81.68
C GLY A 422 -2.90 227.10 81.11
N GLY A 423 -2.34 225.88 80.89
CA GLY A 423 -0.96 225.34 80.93
C GLY A 423 -0.90 223.98 81.67
N GLY A 424 -0.33 222.84 81.20
CA GLY A 424 0.35 222.43 79.94
C GLY A 424 0.48 220.86 79.84
N ALA A 425 1.15 220.27 78.82
CA ALA A 425 1.12 218.81 78.52
C ALA A 425 2.32 218.26 77.68
N ALA A 426 2.58 216.93 77.68
CA ALA A 426 3.47 216.12 76.79
C ALA A 426 3.49 214.60 77.19
N ALA A 427 3.92 213.57 76.42
CA ALA A 427 4.02 213.29 74.97
C ALA A 427 4.46 211.81 74.66
N ALA A 428 4.12 211.31 73.45
CA ALA A 428 4.95 210.54 72.46
C ALA A 428 5.36 209.01 72.55
N ALA A 429 4.95 208.26 71.50
CA ALA A 429 5.74 207.45 70.52
C ALA A 429 6.40 206.04 70.74
N LYS A 430 5.96 205.08 69.89
CA LYS A 430 6.69 204.02 69.10
C LYS A 430 7.19 202.66 69.68
N ALA A 431 7.27 201.66 68.76
CA ALA A 431 7.87 200.29 68.82
C ALA A 431 7.10 199.20 69.62
N ASN A 432 7.08 197.88 69.33
CA ASN A 432 7.63 197.00 68.26
C ASN A 432 6.76 195.69 68.17
N ILE A 433 6.61 194.95 67.06
CA ILE A 433 7.43 193.80 66.56
C ILE A 433 7.56 192.66 67.61
N ASP A 434 7.24 191.37 67.39
CA ASP A 434 7.15 190.53 66.15
C ASP A 434 6.05 189.41 66.16
N ASP A 435 6.01 188.54 65.12
CA ASP A 435 5.15 187.36 64.85
C ASP A 435 5.70 186.02 65.43
N LEU A 436 4.85 185.03 65.85
CA LEU A 436 5.05 183.55 65.74
C LEU A 436 4.13 182.63 66.62
N ALA A 437 3.48 181.69 65.92
CA ALA A 437 3.30 180.25 66.23
C ALA A 437 2.51 179.70 67.45
N LYS A 438 1.48 178.89 67.09
CA LYS A 438 1.08 177.57 67.66
C LYS A 438 0.74 177.45 69.17
N ALA A 439 -0.56 177.37 69.47
CA ALA A 439 -1.24 176.14 69.96
C ALA A 439 -2.70 176.48 70.31
N GLY A 440 -3.67 175.97 69.55
CA GLY A 440 -5.08 176.32 69.77
C GLY A 440 -6.08 175.30 69.24
N SER A 441 -6.69 174.55 70.15
CA SER A 441 -7.97 173.85 69.96
C SER A 441 -8.59 173.63 71.34
N ASN A 442 -9.23 174.67 71.88
CA ASN A 442 -10.06 174.59 73.08
C ASN A 442 -11.15 173.51 72.91
N GLY A 443 -11.66 172.83 73.95
CA GLY A 443 -11.43 173.00 75.39
C GLY A 443 -12.66 173.59 76.10
N SER A 444 -13.17 172.85 77.09
CA SER A 444 -14.28 173.23 78.00
C SER A 444 -15.69 173.28 77.34
N LYS A 445 -16.77 172.77 77.97
CA LYS A 445 -16.96 172.32 79.38
C LYS A 445 -18.11 171.30 79.50
N SER A 446 -18.20 170.77 80.73
CA SER A 446 -19.27 169.98 81.38
C SER A 446 -20.67 170.05 80.79
#